data_AF-A0A7W7Z184-F1
#
_entry.id   AF-A0A7W7Z184-F1
#
_cell.length_a   1.000
_cell.length_b   1.000
_cell.length_c   1.000
_cell.angle_alpha   90.00
_cell.angle_beta   90.00
_cell.angle_gamma   90.00
#
_symmetry.space_group_name_H-M   'P 1'
#
loop_
_entity.id
_entity.type
_entity.pdbx_description
1 polymer ?
#
loop_
_entity_poly.entity_id
_entity_poly.type
_entity_poly.pdbx_seq_one_letter_code
_entity_poly.pdbx_strand_id
1 'polypeptide(L)' 'MANQIGTFFRSQGPDMAVAGTAEHIRKFWDPRMRQAILKHLEAGGAGLDPQVRDAVEALRPPPS' A
#
# COMPACT_ATOMS: atom_id res chain seq x y z
N MET A 1 -5.42 1.29 -9.21
CA MET A 1 -4.18 0.50 -9.20
C MET A 1 -3.86 -0.10 -7.83
N ALA A 2 -3.65 0.68 -6.76
CA ALA A 2 -3.29 0.13 -5.44
C ALA A 2 -4.31 -0.91 -4.90
N ASN A 3 -5.61 -0.64 -4.97
CA ASN A 3 -6.66 -1.59 -4.58
C ASN A 3 -6.70 -2.87 -5.43
N GLN A 4 -6.26 -2.81 -6.70
CA GLN A 4 -6.18 -3.99 -7.56
C GLN A 4 -5.01 -4.88 -7.12
N ILE A 5 -3.87 -4.29 -6.75
CA ILE A 5 -2.73 -5.00 -6.16
C ILE A 5 -3.17 -5.65 -4.83
N GLY A 6 -3.86 -4.90 -3.97
CA GLY A 6 -4.44 -5.42 -2.73
C GLY A 6 -5.39 -6.59 -2.95
N THR A 7 -6.26 -6.50 -3.96
CA THR A 7 -7.18 -7.57 -4.32
C THR A 7 -6.47 -8.81 -4.84
N PHE A 8 -5.42 -8.64 -5.63
CA PHE A 8 -4.60 -9.75 -6.09
C PHE A 8 -3.95 -10.50 -4.91
N PHE A 9 -3.29 -9.81 -4.00
CA PHE A 9 -2.66 -10.47 -2.84
C PHE A 9 -3.68 -11.06 -1.86
N ARG A 10 -4.85 -10.44 -1.68
CA ARG A 10 -5.95 -11.01 -0.90
C ARG A 10 -6.38 -12.38 -1.42
N SER A 11 -6.38 -12.59 -2.75
CA SER A 11 -6.70 -13.90 -3.33
C SER A 11 -5.62 -14.96 -3.12
N GLN A 12 -4.38 -14.57 -2.81
CA GLN A 12 -3.30 -15.49 -2.47
C GLN A 12 -3.28 -15.87 -0.98
N GLY A 13 -3.93 -15.08 -0.13
CA GLY A 13 -4.11 -15.35 1.28
C GLY A 13 -4.36 -14.06 2.07
N PRO A 14 -5.21 -14.08 3.11
CA PRO A 14 -5.52 -12.89 3.90
C PRO A 14 -4.25 -12.27 4.54
N ASP A 15 -3.31 -13.10 4.99
CA ASP A 15 -2.04 -12.64 5.59
C ASP A 15 -1.11 -11.96 4.58
N MET A 16 -1.26 -12.28 3.29
CA MET A 16 -0.43 -11.74 2.22
C MET A 16 -0.93 -10.39 1.69
N ALA A 17 -2.18 -10.02 1.98
CA ALA A 17 -2.80 -8.82 1.41
C ALA A 17 -2.01 -7.55 1.75
N VAL A 18 -1.61 -7.37 3.02
CA VAL A 18 -0.87 -6.19 3.47
C VAL A 18 0.60 -6.28 3.08
N ALA A 19 1.27 -7.37 3.47
CA ALA A 19 2.72 -7.54 3.25
C ALA A 19 3.09 -7.59 1.76
N GLY A 20 2.33 -8.36 0.97
CA GLY A 20 2.54 -8.47 -0.48
C GLY A 20 2.30 -7.16 -1.21
N THR A 21 1.23 -6.43 -0.85
CA THR A 21 0.93 -5.12 -1.45
C THR A 21 2.01 -4.09 -1.13
N ALA A 22 2.43 -4.00 0.13
CA ALA A 22 3.49 -3.07 0.53
C ALA A 22 4.79 -3.39 -0.21
N GLU A 23 5.18 -4.66 -0.28
CA GLU A 23 6.41 -5.07 -0.95
C GLU A 23 6.36 -4.84 -2.46
N HIS A 24 5.21 -5.10 -3.10
CA HIS A 24 5.02 -4.81 -4.52
C HIS A 24 5.13 -3.31 -4.81
N ILE A 25 4.46 -2.47 -4.03
CA ILE A 25 4.56 -1.01 -4.19
C ILE A 25 6.01 -0.55 -3.96
N ARG A 26 6.69 -1.07 -2.94
CA ARG A 26 8.09 -0.72 -2.66
C ARG A 26 9.03 -1.06 -3.82
N LYS A 27 8.87 -2.23 -4.42
CA LYS A 27 9.75 -2.74 -5.49
C LYS A 27 9.47 -2.14 -6.87
N PHE A 28 8.20 -1.99 -7.21
CA PHE A 28 7.80 -1.68 -8.59
C PHE A 28 7.34 -0.24 -8.80
N TRP A 29 7.03 0.51 -7.74
CA TRP A 29 6.62 1.91 -7.89
C TRP A 29 7.79 2.87 -7.74
N ASP A 30 7.89 3.79 -8.68
CA ASP A 30 8.78 4.94 -8.58
C ASP A 30 8.65 5.67 -7.24
N PRO A 31 9.74 6.22 -6.70
CA PRO A 31 9.73 6.99 -5.46
C PRO A 31 8.64 8.08 -5.44
N ARG A 32 8.40 8.75 -6.58
CA ARG A 32 7.37 9.79 -6.70
C ARG A 32 5.94 9.25 -6.51
N MET A 33 5.64 8.07 -7.05
CA MET A 33 4.33 7.44 -6.87
C MET A 33 4.11 7.00 -5.42
N ARG A 34 5.16 6.48 -4.76
CA ARG A 34 5.13 6.15 -3.33
C ARG A 34 4.85 7.37 -2.46
N GLN A 35 5.50 8.49 -2.76
CA GLN A 35 5.22 9.75 -2.06
C GLN A 35 3.78 10.25 -2.32
N ALA A 36 3.28 10.13 -3.55
CA ALA A 36 1.91 10.54 -3.87
C ALA A 36 0.85 9.72 -3.12
N ILE A 37 1.00 8.40 -3.04
CA ILE A 37 0.04 7.55 -2.31
C ILE A 37 0.14 7.73 -0.79
N LEU A 38 1.34 8.01 -0.25
CA LEU A 38 1.52 8.38 1.15
C LEU A 38 0.80 9.70 1.49
N LYS A 39 0.93 10.73 0.64
CA LYS A 39 0.19 11.99 0.80
C LYS A 39 -1.32 11.79 0.69
N HIS A 40 -1.77 10.91 -0.22
CA HIS A 40 -3.18 10.57 -0.31
C HIS A 40 -3.69 9.90 0.96
N LEU A 41 -2.89 9.02 1.57
CA LEU A 41 -3.19 8.40 2.86
C LEU A 41 -3.28 9.45 3.98
N GLU A 42 -2.34 10.41 4.04
CA GLU A 42 -2.35 11.53 4.99
C GLU A 42 -3.60 12.42 4.85
N ALA A 43 -4.08 12.63 3.62
CA ALA A 43 -5.32 13.35 3.34
C ALA A 43 -6.60 12.55 3.68
N GLY A 44 -6.47 11.37 4.29
CA GLY A 44 -7.58 10.52 4.72
C GLY A 44 -7.75 9.23 3.92
N GLY A 45 -6.98 9.04 2.84
CA GLY A 45 -6.93 7.79 2.08
C GLY A 45 -8.26 7.40 1.44
N ALA A 46 -9.05 8.38 0.99
CA ALA A 46 -10.37 8.14 0.42
C ALA A 46 -10.29 7.16 -0.76
N GLY A 47 -11.16 6.15 -0.77
CA GLY A 47 -11.20 5.13 -1.81
C GLY A 47 -10.09 4.07 -1.73
N LEU A 48 -9.20 4.09 -0.74
CA LEU A 48 -8.29 2.97 -0.48
C LEU A 48 -8.99 1.90 0.36
N ASP A 49 -8.85 0.64 -0.05
CA ASP A 49 -9.32 -0.50 0.72
C ASP A 49 -8.56 -0.59 2.06
N PRO A 50 -9.16 -1.08 3.16
CA PRO A 50 -8.50 -1.16 4.47
C PRO A 50 -7.12 -1.81 4.43
N GLN A 51 -7.00 -3.00 3.82
CA GLN A 51 -5.72 -3.72 3.66
C GLN A 51 -4.66 -2.93 2.86
N VAL A 52 -5.09 -2.06 1.94
CA VAL A 52 -4.18 -1.24 1.14
C VAL A 52 -3.76 0.00 1.90
N ARG A 53 -4.63 0.55 2.77
CA ARG A 53 -4.25 1.61 3.70
C ARG A 53 -3.14 1.11 4.63
N ASP A 54 -3.32 -0.08 5.22
CA ASP A 54 -2.32 -0.70 6.08
C ASP A 54 -1.01 -0.97 5.33
N ALA A 55 -1.11 -1.43 4.07
CA ALA A 55 0.06 -1.66 3.23
C ALA A 55 0.82 -0.36 2.91
N VAL A 56 0.10 0.73 2.65
CA VAL A 56 0.69 2.04 2.36
C VAL A 56 1.30 2.65 3.63
N GLU A 57 0.67 2.49 4.79
CA GLU A 57 1.22 2.89 6.09
C GLU A 57 2.57 2.19 6.35
N ALA A 58 2.67 0.90 6.03
CA ALA A 58 3.91 0.10 6.14
C ALA A 58 5.02 0.51 5.15
N LEU A 59 4.77 1.45 4.23
CA LEU A 59 5.80 2.04 3.37
C LEU A 59 6.54 3.19 4.05
N ARG A 60 5.99 3.75 5.14
CA ARG A 60 6.64 4.83 5.89
C ARG A 60 7.96 4.31 6.47
N PRO A 61 9.05 5.08 6.39
CA PRO A 61 10.27 4.72 7.10
C PRO A 61 9.98 4.67 8.61
N PRO A 62 10.64 3.78 9.36
CA PRO A 62 10.52 3.79 10.82
C PRO A 62 10.95 5.17 11.34
N PRO A 63 10.25 5.71 12.35
CA PRO A 63 10.70 6.94 13.01
C PRO A 63 12.11 6.70 13.57
N SER A 64 13.02 7.64 13.30
CA SER A 64 14.38 7.65 13.83
C SER A 64 14.40 8.00 15.31
#